data_AF-A0A7X4RVW3-F1
#
_entry.id   AF-A0A7X4RVW3-F1
#
_cell.length_a   1.000
_cell.length_b   1.000
_cell.length_c   1.000
_cell.angle_alpha   90.00
_cell.angle_beta   90.00
_cell.angle_gamma   90.00
#
_symmetry.space_group_name_H-M   'P 1'
#
loop_
_entity.id
_entity.type
_entity.pdbx_description
1 polymer ?
#
loop_
_entity_poly.entity_id
_entity_poly.type
_entity_poly.pdbx_seq_one_letter_code
_entity_poly.pdbx_strand_id
1 'polypeptide(L)'
;MVQGYEIHVRNTKTAKGSNLQSLITLEKSQKDGVIDECNQVLGTYLHGIFDSIVSTQLISLWVGACSIRRHDHLAARKYAIDRITDCVKTHLSLDFI
;
A
#
# COMPACT_ATOMS: atom_id res chain seq x y z
N MET A 1 -5.39 10.31 2.71
CA MET A 1 -5.44 9.25 3.73
C MET A 1 -4.82 8.01 3.12
N VAL A 2 -4.02 7.28 3.90
CA VAL A 2 -3.45 5.99 3.50
C VAL A 2 -4.34 4.87 4.05
N GLN A 3 -4.46 3.76 3.32
CA GLN A 3 -5.21 2.59 3.75
C GLN A 3 -4.39 1.34 3.44
N GLY A 4 -4.52 0.33 4.27
CA GLY A 4 -3.72 -0.88 4.18
C GLY A 4 -4.09 -1.86 5.28
N TYR A 5 -3.31 -2.92 5.39
CA TYR A 5 -3.44 -3.91 6.46
C TYR A 5 -2.06 -4.30 7.00
N GLU A 6 -2.02 -4.71 8.26
CA GLU A 6 -0.81 -5.25 8.89
C GLU A 6 -0.98 -6.77 9.05
N ILE A 7 -0.04 -7.56 8.52
CA ILE A 7 0.06 -9.01 8.80
C ILE A 7 1.47 -9.27 9.29
N HIS A 8 1.75 -8.89 10.54
CA HIS A 8 3.02 -9.20 11.19
C HIS A 8 2.80 -9.54 12.67
N VAL A 9 3.60 -10.49 13.15
CA VAL A 9 3.55 -10.98 14.55
C VAL A 9 4.61 -10.28 15.42
N ARG A 10 5.53 -9.52 14.81
CA ARG A 10 6.68 -8.90 15.49
C ARG A 10 6.46 -7.41 15.70
N ASN A 11 7.02 -6.91 16.80
CA ASN A 11 7.06 -5.48 17.12
C ASN A 11 8.43 -4.90 16.77
N THR A 12 8.44 -3.74 16.12
CA THR A 12 9.68 -3.00 15.86
C THR A 12 10.18 -2.31 17.12
N LYS A 13 11.48 -2.40 17.39
CA LYS A 13 12.16 -1.54 18.35
C LYS A 13 13.26 -0.79 17.62
N THR A 14 13.31 0.52 17.79
CA THR A 14 14.40 1.34 17.28
C THR A 14 15.58 1.30 18.24
N ALA A 15 16.79 1.53 17.73
CA ALA A 15 17.97 1.58 18.56
C ALA A 15 17.90 2.76 19.54
N LYS A 16 18.42 2.60 20.75
CA LYS A 16 18.46 3.70 21.73
C LYS A 16 19.29 4.86 21.15
N GLY A 17 18.71 6.05 21.11
CA GLY A 17 19.35 7.24 20.56
C GLY A 17 19.20 7.41 19.04
N SER A 18 18.48 6.52 18.35
CA SER A 18 18.16 6.73 16.93
C SER A 18 17.19 7.90 16.79
N ASN A 19 17.52 8.88 15.95
CA ASN A 19 16.66 10.01 15.63
C ASN A 19 15.76 9.69 14.43
N LEU A 20 14.86 8.71 14.60
CA LEU A 20 13.93 8.29 13.56
C LEU A 20 12.57 8.98 13.74
N GLN A 21 12.01 9.48 12.64
CA GLN A 21 10.68 10.07 12.63
C GLN A 21 9.65 9.04 12.19
N SER A 22 8.46 9.10 12.79
CA SER A 22 7.34 8.26 12.38
C SER A 22 6.91 8.62 10.96
N LEU A 23 6.77 7.61 10.09
CA LEU A 23 6.35 7.85 8.70
C LEU A 23 4.84 8.09 8.60
N ILE A 24 4.05 7.27 9.31
CA ILE A 24 2.59 7.22 9.19
C ILE A 24 1.97 7.39 10.58
N THR A 25 0.88 8.16 10.65
CA THR A 25 -0.03 8.17 11.79
C THR A 25 -1.33 7.53 11.34
N LEU A 26 -1.62 6.35 11.89
CA LEU A 26 -2.83 5.58 11.71
C LEU A 26 -3.94 6.10 12.64
N GLU A 27 -5.13 5.50 12.54
CA GLU A 27 -6.23 5.79 13.44
C GLU A 27 -5.82 5.58 14.92
N LYS A 28 -6.48 6.32 15.82
CA LYS A 28 -6.18 6.30 17.27
C LYS A 28 -4.74 6.72 17.62
N SER A 29 -4.11 7.54 16.77
CA SER A 29 -2.74 8.06 16.96
C SER A 29 -1.66 6.98 17.01
N GLN A 30 -1.94 5.79 16.47
CA GLN A 30 -0.94 4.76 16.32
C GLN A 30 0.08 5.19 15.26
N LYS A 31 1.36 4.99 15.56
CA LYS A 31 2.46 5.32 14.67
C LYS A 31 2.92 4.05 13.96
N ASP A 32 3.05 4.11 12.64
CA ASP A 32 3.67 3.04 11.85
C ASP A 32 4.76 3.60 10.95
N GLY A 33 5.77 2.75 10.75
CA GLY A 33 6.90 3.05 9.92
C GLY A 33 7.82 4.14 10.45
N VAL A 34 8.99 4.22 9.84
CA VAL A 34 10.01 5.21 10.15
C VAL A 34 10.61 5.75 8.86
N ILE A 35 11.06 7.00 8.93
CA ILE A 35 11.99 7.59 7.96
C ILE A 35 13.28 7.95 8.69
N ASP A 36 14.41 7.73 8.03
CA ASP A 36 15.72 8.07 8.56
C ASP A 36 15.96 9.58 8.59
N GLU A 37 16.94 10.00 9.39
CA GLU A 37 17.28 11.42 9.55
C GLU A 37 17.82 12.06 8.26
N CYS A 38 18.37 11.26 7.34
CA CYS A 38 18.83 11.74 6.05
C CYS A 38 17.69 11.86 5.03
N ASN A 39 16.46 11.45 5.36
CA ASN A 39 15.32 11.42 4.45
C ASN A 39 15.60 10.61 3.16
N GLN A 40 16.36 9.53 3.28
CA GLN A 40 16.77 8.63 2.19
C GLN A 40 16.13 7.25 2.29
N VAL A 41 15.74 6.81 3.49
CA VAL A 41 15.21 5.47 3.74
C VAL A 41 13.93 5.57 4.54
N LEU A 42 12.85 4.99 4.00
CA LEU A 42 11.62 4.75 4.74
C LEU A 42 11.34 3.24 4.85
N GLY A 43 10.69 2.86 5.94
CA GLY A 43 10.19 1.49 6.16
C GLY A 43 8.87 1.52 6.89
N THR A 44 7.95 0.63 6.56
CA THR A 44 6.58 0.56 7.12
C THR A 44 6.07 -0.87 7.03
N TYR A 45 5.26 -1.29 8.01
CA TYR A 45 4.58 -2.59 7.97
C TYR A 45 3.20 -2.50 7.30
N LEU A 46 2.74 -1.30 6.97
CA LEU A 46 1.47 -1.09 6.29
C LEU A 46 1.53 -1.65 4.86
N HIS A 47 1.01 -2.85 4.68
CA HIS A 47 0.83 -3.44 3.36
C HIS A 47 -0.27 -2.69 2.60
N GLY A 48 -0.08 -2.53 1.29
CA GLY A 48 -1.01 -1.76 0.45
C GLY A 48 -0.77 -0.25 0.47
N ILE A 49 0.34 0.23 1.05
CA ILE A 49 0.70 1.66 1.01
C ILE A 49 0.72 2.26 -0.41
N PHE A 50 0.96 1.44 -1.45
CA PHE A 50 0.94 1.84 -2.85
C PHE A 50 -0.41 1.65 -3.56
N ASP A 51 -1.42 1.09 -2.89
CA ASP A 51 -2.74 0.85 -3.50
C ASP A 51 -3.56 2.15 -3.57
N SER A 52 -3.26 3.11 -2.68
CA SER A 52 -3.80 4.47 -2.74
C SER A 52 -3.02 5.33 -3.72
N ILE A 53 -3.72 5.90 -4.71
CA ILE A 53 -3.15 6.85 -5.67
C ILE A 53 -2.44 8.01 -4.96
N VAL A 54 -3.03 8.51 -3.87
CA VAL A 54 -2.49 9.63 -3.10
C VAL A 54 -1.17 9.25 -2.43
N SER A 55 -1.12 8.09 -1.76
CA SER A 55 0.09 7.61 -1.09
C SER A 55 1.21 7.32 -2.08
N THR A 56 0.90 6.65 -3.20
CA THR A 56 1.85 6.39 -4.27
C THR A 56 2.40 7.67 -4.86
N GLN A 57 1.55 8.68 -5.09
CA GLN A 57 2.01 9.97 -5.60
C GLN A 57 2.94 10.68 -4.60
N LEU A 58 2.60 10.68 -3.31
CA LEU A 58 3.44 11.30 -2.27
C LEU A 58 4.81 10.61 -2.16
N ILE A 59 4.84 9.28 -2.10
CA ILE A 59 6.10 8.52 -2.03
C ILE A 59 6.91 8.71 -3.31
N SER A 60 6.26 8.76 -4.46
CA SER A 60 6.93 8.95 -5.73
C SER A 60 7.53 10.36 -5.87
N LEU A 61 6.83 11.39 -5.39
CA LEU A 61 7.38 12.75 -5.29
C LEU A 61 8.55 12.80 -4.32
N TRP A 62 8.46 12.09 -3.19
CA TRP A 62 9.53 12.00 -2.19
C TRP A 62 10.81 11.37 -2.77
N VAL A 63 10.72 10.32 -3.59
CA VAL A 63 11.89 9.76 -4.31
C VAL A 63 12.37 10.60 -5.49
N GLY A 64 11.75 11.76 -5.75
CA GLY A 64 12.16 12.70 -6.80
C GLY A 64 11.54 12.47 -8.18
N ALA A 65 10.45 11.69 -8.30
CA ALA A 65 9.76 11.52 -9.58
C ALA A 65 9.00 12.79 -9.97
N CYS A 66 9.31 13.39 -11.13
CA CYS A 66 8.68 14.62 -11.61
C CYS A 66 7.28 14.41 -12.21
N SER A 67 6.97 13.20 -12.67
CA SER A 67 5.66 12.85 -13.22
C SER A 67 5.37 11.38 -12.96
N ILE A 68 4.23 11.11 -12.31
CA ILE A 68 3.74 9.75 -12.13
C ILE A 68 2.50 9.58 -12.98
N ARG A 69 2.52 8.61 -13.88
CA ARG A 69 1.31 8.17 -14.56
C ARG A 69 0.40 7.53 -13.52
N ARG A 70 -0.79 8.10 -13.31
CA ARG A 70 -1.79 7.47 -12.45
C ARG A 70 -2.12 6.09 -12.98
N HIS A 71 -1.95 5.10 -12.14
CA HIS A 71 -2.39 3.74 -12.39
C HIS A 71 -3.33 3.34 -11.26
N ASP A 72 -4.59 3.10 -11.60
CA ASP A 72 -5.60 2.68 -10.64
C ASP A 72 -5.54 1.16 -10.49
N HIS A 73 -4.69 0.69 -9.56
CA HIS A 73 -4.51 -0.72 -9.27
C HIS A 73 -5.82 -1.41 -8.84
N LEU A 74 -6.71 -0.68 -8.14
CA LEU A 74 -7.99 -1.21 -7.69
C LEU A 74 -8.94 -1.43 -8.86
N ALA A 75 -9.03 -0.45 -9.77
CA ALA A 75 -9.82 -0.58 -10.99
C ALA A 75 -9.27 -1.70 -11.90
N ALA A 76 -7.95 -1.79 -12.06
CA ALA A 76 -7.31 -2.85 -12.84
C ALA A 76 -7.60 -4.24 -12.26
N ARG A 77 -7.50 -4.40 -10.93
CA ARG A 77 -7.86 -5.64 -10.22
C ARG A 77 -9.33 -5.98 -10.41
N LYS A 78 -10.23 -5.01 -10.24
CA LYS A 78 -11.67 -5.20 -10.44
C LYS A 78 -11.98 -5.66 -11.87
N TYR A 79 -11.40 -4.99 -12.86
CA TYR A 79 -11.55 -5.37 -14.27
C TYR A 79 -11.10 -6.81 -14.54
N ALA A 80 -9.97 -7.23 -13.96
CA ALA A 80 -9.49 -8.60 -14.10
C ALA A 80 -10.46 -9.63 -13.49
N ILE A 81 -11.03 -9.35 -12.32
CA ILE A 81 -12.03 -10.21 -11.67
C ILE A 81 -13.31 -10.29 -12.50
N ASP A 82 -13.81 -9.15 -12.97
CA ASP A 82 -15.02 -9.07 -13.79
C ASP A 82 -14.81 -9.87 -15.09
N ARG A 83 -13.65 -9.71 -15.74
CA ARG A 83 -13.26 -10.49 -16.94
C ARG A 83 -13.23 -11.99 -16.70
N ILE A 84 -12.67 -12.45 -15.58
CA ILE A 84 -12.65 -13.88 -15.24
C ILE A 84 -14.09 -14.38 -15.04
N THR A 85 -14.91 -13.62 -14.33
CA THR A 85 -16.32 -13.94 -14.06
C THR A 85 -17.11 -14.08 -15.36
N ASP A 86 -16.94 -13.15 -16.30
CA ASP A 86 -17.62 -13.18 -17.60
C ASP A 86 -17.17 -14.39 -18.44
N CYS A 87 -15.87 -14.70 -18.42
CA CYS A 87 -15.31 -15.86 -19.11
C CYS A 87 -15.88 -17.18 -18.56
N VAL A 88 -15.96 -17.30 -17.23
CA VAL A 88 -16.56 -18.46 -16.55
C VAL A 88 -18.04 -18.60 -16.94
N LYS A 89 -18.84 -17.52 -16.88
CA LYS A 89 -20.26 -17.56 -17.29
C LYS A 89 -20.45 -17.95 -18.76
N THR A 90 -19.54 -17.55 -19.64
CA THR A 90 -19.65 -17.76 -21.08
C THR A 90 -19.22 -19.17 -21.50
N HIS A 91 -18.21 -19.74 -20.84
CA HIS A 91 -17.54 -20.96 -21.30
C HIS A 91 -17.67 -22.15 -20.35
N LEU A 92 -18.09 -21.94 -19.10
CA LEU A 92 -18.51 -23.03 -18.23
C LEU A 92 -20.04 -23.02 -18.11
N SER A 93 -20.66 -24.12 -18.52
CA SER A 93 -22.00 -24.45 -18.03
C SER A 93 -21.88 -24.75 -16.54
N LEU A 94 -22.13 -23.73 -15.73
CA LEU A 94 -22.40 -23.89 -14.31
C LEU A 94 -23.85 -24.38 -14.15
N ASP A 95 -24.14 -25.55 -14.72
CA ASP A 95 -25.30 -26.34 -14.29
C ASP A 95 -24.94 -26.85 -12.90
N PHE A 96 -25.27 -26.07 -11.88
CA PHE A 96 -25.11 -26.49 -10.50
C PHE A 96 -25.95 -27.76 -10.28
N ILE A 97 -25.33 -28.73 -9.59
CA ILE A 97 -26.00 -29.81 -8.85
C ILE A 97 -27.07 -29.22 -7.94
#